data_AF-A0A091BWT2-F1
#
_entry.id   AF-A0A091BWT2-F1
#
_cell.length_a   1.000
_cell.length_b   1.000
_cell.length_c   1.000
_cell.angle_alpha   90.00
_cell.angle_beta   90.00
_cell.angle_gamma   90.00
#
_symmetry.space_group_name_H-M   'P 1'
#
loop_
_entity.id
_entity.type
_entity.pdbx_description
1 polymer ?
#
loop_
_entity_poly.entity_id
_entity_poly.type
_entity_poly.pdbx_seq_one_letter_code
_entity_poly.pdbx_strand_id
1 'polypeptide(L)'
;MSAIIEIANKIFQPLIDLGAAPMMTIVLTLIALVFKVKPSRALEGGLKLGIAITGIGAIIDMLTNSFSQAMADFVARTGLSLNITDVGWAPLATIT
;
A
#
# COMPACT_ATOMS: atom_id res chain seq x y z
N MET A 1 22.80 -8.43 19.24
CA MET A 1 21.63 -7.64 18.78
C MET A 1 21.90 -7.01 17.41
N SER A 2 23.00 -6.27 17.23
CA SER A 2 23.38 -5.59 15.98
C SER A 2 23.51 -6.53 14.77
N ALA A 3 24.15 -7.69 14.92
CA ALA A 3 24.31 -8.65 13.83
C ALA A 3 22.98 -9.17 13.25
N ILE A 4 21.96 -9.39 14.10
CA ILE A 4 20.63 -9.84 13.67
C ILE A 4 19.93 -8.72 12.90
N ILE A 5 20.02 -7.49 13.40
CA ILE A 5 19.43 -6.30 12.75
C ILE A 5 20.10 -6.04 11.39
N GLU A 6 21.41 -6.18 11.29
CA GLU A 6 22.14 -5.97 10.04
C GLU A 6 21.79 -7.02 8.97
N ILE A 7 21.65 -8.28 9.37
CA ILE A 7 21.20 -9.37 8.49
C ILE A 7 19.76 -9.14 8.04
N ALA A 8 18.87 -8.76 8.96
CA ALA A 8 17.49 -8.45 8.63
C ALA A 8 17.40 -7.28 7.63
N ASN A 9 18.14 -6.19 7.88
CA ASN A 9 18.15 -5.04 6.97
C ASN A 9 18.70 -5.40 5.59
N LYS A 10 19.76 -6.20 5.49
CA LYS A 10 20.29 -6.66 4.19
C LYS A 10 19.29 -7.48 3.37
N ILE A 11 18.38 -8.20 4.02
CA ILE A 11 17.37 -9.03 3.35
C ILE A 11 16.11 -8.22 3.04
N PHE A 12 15.63 -7.42 4.01
CA PHE A 12 14.33 -6.77 3.92
C PHE A 12 14.38 -5.36 3.33
N GLN A 13 15.45 -4.57 3.51
CA GLN A 13 15.50 -3.22 2.93
C GLN A 13 15.31 -3.21 1.41
N PRO A 14 15.98 -4.08 0.62
CA PRO A 14 15.74 -4.12 -0.82
C PRO A 14 14.28 -4.38 -1.17
N LEU A 15 13.56 -5.19 -0.37
CA LEU A 15 12.13 -5.45 -0.53
C LEU A 15 11.24 -4.27 -0.11
N ILE A 16 11.66 -3.51 0.90
CA ILE A 16 10.93 -2.33 1.38
C ILE A 16 11.08 -1.18 0.38
N ASP A 17 12.28 -0.98 -0.17
CA ASP A 17 12.58 0.08 -1.14
C ASP A 17 11.84 -0.11 -2.48
N LEU A 18 11.42 -1.35 -2.78
CA LEU A 18 10.56 -1.67 -3.93
C LEU A 18 9.14 -1.10 -3.79
N GLY A 19 8.71 -0.74 -2.58
CA GLY A 19 7.39 -0.19 -2.30
C GLY A 19 6.30 -1.25 -2.12
N ALA A 20 5.11 -0.78 -1.73
CA ALA A 20 4.01 -1.62 -1.28
C ALA A 20 3.46 -2.57 -2.37
N ALA A 21 3.32 -2.11 -3.62
CA ALA A 21 2.71 -2.93 -4.68
C ALA A 21 3.58 -4.15 -5.08
N PRO A 22 4.90 -4.01 -5.32
CA PRO A 22 5.77 -5.17 -5.53
C PRO A 22 5.87 -6.08 -4.30
N MET A 23 5.92 -5.50 -3.08
CA MET A 23 5.93 -6.27 -1.84
C MET A 23 4.69 -7.15 -1.72
N MET A 24 3.49 -6.60 -1.93
CA MET A 24 2.23 -7.36 -1.89
C MET A 24 2.15 -8.44 -2.97
N THR A 25 2.69 -8.16 -4.16
CA THR A 25 2.80 -9.15 -5.25
C THR A 25 3.63 -10.36 -4.82
N ILE A 26 4.79 -10.11 -4.20
CA ILE A 26 5.71 -11.16 -3.73
C ILE A 26 5.05 -11.96 -2.59
N VAL A 27 4.51 -11.28 -1.58
CA VAL A 27 3.91 -11.91 -0.40
C VAL A 27 2.74 -12.81 -0.79
N LEU A 28 1.82 -12.32 -1.63
CA LEU A 28 0.68 -13.14 -2.05
C LEU A 28 1.08 -14.29 -2.95
N THR A 29 2.07 -14.10 -3.82
CA THR A 29 2.59 -15.19 -4.65
C THR A 29 3.18 -16.28 -3.78
N LEU A 30 3.97 -15.93 -2.76
CA LEU A 30 4.56 -16.88 -1.81
C LEU A 30 3.49 -17.61 -1.00
N ILE A 31 2.48 -16.91 -0.48
CA ILE A 31 1.37 -17.52 0.25
C ILE A 31 0.62 -18.52 -0.64
N ALA A 32 0.30 -18.13 -1.88
CA ALA A 32 -0.38 -19.02 -2.83
C ALA A 32 0.46 -20.27 -3.16
N LEU A 33 1.78 -20.14 -3.26
CA LEU A 33 2.70 -21.28 -3.44
C LEU A 33 2.71 -22.21 -2.21
N VAL A 34 2.66 -21.66 -0.99
CA VAL A 34 2.54 -22.46 0.26
C VAL A 34 1.25 -23.30 0.24
N PHE A 35 0.15 -22.75 -0.28
CA PHE A 35 -1.11 -23.47 -0.50
C PHE A 35 -1.10 -24.41 -1.72
N LYS A 36 0.08 -24.67 -2.32
CA LYS A 36 0.28 -25.56 -3.47
C LYS A 36 -0.51 -25.16 -4.72
N VAL A 37 -0.80 -23.86 -4.88
CA VAL A 37 -1.33 -23.33 -6.13
C VAL A 37 -0.25 -23.44 -7.21
N LYS A 38 -0.65 -23.74 -8.46
CA LYS A 38 0.29 -23.80 -9.60
C LYS A 38 1.09 -22.48 -9.69
N PRO A 39 2.43 -22.51 -9.85
CA PRO A 39 3.25 -21.30 -9.83
C PRO A 39 2.80 -20.20 -10.79
N SER A 40 2.34 -20.57 -11.99
CA SER A 40 1.80 -19.62 -12.96
C SER A 40 0.55 -18.90 -12.46
N ARG A 41 -0.36 -19.61 -11.79
CA ARG A 41 -1.58 -19.05 -11.21
C ARG A 41 -1.30 -18.24 -9.94
N ALA A 42 -0.31 -18.67 -9.14
CA ALA A 42 0.13 -17.95 -7.96
C ALA A 42 0.70 -16.57 -8.33
N LEU A 43 1.61 -16.53 -9.32
CA LEU A 43 2.20 -15.28 -9.81
C LEU A 43 1.15 -14.37 -10.46
N GLU A 44 0.24 -14.94 -11.27
CA GLU A 44 -0.88 -14.20 -11.85
C GLU A 44 -1.76 -13.56 -10.77
N GLY A 45 -2.06 -14.30 -9.70
CA GLY A 45 -2.83 -13.80 -8.55
C GLY A 45 -2.13 -12.66 -7.81
N GLY A 46 -0.84 -12.82 -7.55
CA GLY A 46 -0.01 -11.77 -6.94
C GLY A 46 0.02 -10.50 -7.78
N LEU A 47 0.26 -10.63 -9.09
CA LEU A 47 0.32 -9.50 -10.02
C LEU A 47 -1.03 -8.78 -10.12
N LYS A 48 -2.15 -9.51 -10.19
CA LYS A 48 -3.49 -8.91 -10.19
C LYS A 48 -3.73 -8.05 -8.95
N LEU A 49 -3.32 -8.52 -7.76
CA LEU A 49 -3.45 -7.71 -6.56
C LEU A 49 -2.52 -6.49 -6.57
N GLY A 50 -1.26 -6.67 -6.99
CA GLY A 50 -0.31 -5.56 -7.12
C GLY A 50 -0.87 -4.43 -7.99
N ILE A 51 -1.44 -4.78 -9.15
CA ILE A 51 -2.09 -3.81 -10.05
C ILE A 51 -3.31 -3.15 -9.38
N ALA A 52 -4.13 -3.93 -8.68
CA ALA A 52 -5.33 -3.40 -8.02
C ALA A 52 -4.98 -2.36 -6.93
N ILE A 53 -3.99 -2.64 -6.10
CA ILE A 53 -3.55 -1.72 -5.04
C ILE A 53 -2.98 -0.43 -5.63
N THR A 54 -2.14 -0.54 -6.67
CA THR A 54 -1.62 0.64 -7.38
C THR A 54 -2.74 1.50 -7.97
N GLY A 55 -3.75 0.87 -8.59
CA GLY A 55 -4.89 1.58 -9.16
C GLY A 55 -5.73 2.30 -8.11
N ILE A 56 -6.01 1.64 -6.97
CA ILE A 56 -6.76 2.26 -5.87
C ILE A 56 -5.98 3.44 -5.28
N GLY A 57 -4.67 3.28 -5.04
CA GLY A 57 -3.80 4.36 -4.54
C GLY A 57 -3.87 5.59 -5.44
N ALA A 58 -3.69 5.42 -6.76
CA ALA A 58 -3.75 6.51 -7.72
C ALA A 58 -5.12 7.23 -7.73
N ILE A 59 -6.23 6.49 -7.62
CA ILE A 59 -7.58 7.07 -7.56
C ILE A 59 -7.75 7.88 -6.26
N ILE A 60 -7.31 7.34 -5.13
CA ILE A 60 -7.42 7.99 -3.83
C ILE A 60 -6.57 9.26 -3.77
N ASP A 61 -5.36 9.23 -4.33
CA ASP A 61 -4.51 10.42 -4.44
C ASP A 61 -5.18 11.49 -5.30
N MET A 62 -5.77 11.10 -6.43
CA MET A 62 -6.51 12.02 -7.30
C MET A 62 -7.70 12.67 -6.57
N LEU A 63 -8.50 11.87 -5.86
CA LEU A 63 -9.65 12.36 -5.10
C LEU A 63 -9.20 13.27 -3.95
N THR A 64 -8.19 12.85 -3.18
CA THR A 64 -7.61 13.65 -2.08
C THR A 64 -7.17 15.01 -2.59
N ASN A 65 -6.42 15.06 -3.69
CA ASN A 65 -5.95 16.31 -4.28
C ASN A 65 -7.10 17.19 -4.81
N SER A 66 -8.14 16.58 -5.38
CA SER A 66 -9.31 17.31 -5.91
C SER A 66 -10.22 17.88 -4.81
N PHE A 67 -10.33 17.18 -3.68
CA PHE A 67 -11.24 17.55 -2.59
C PHE A 67 -10.55 18.26 -1.41
N SER A 68 -9.21 18.24 -1.33
CA SER A 68 -8.48 18.83 -0.18
C SER A 68 -8.83 20.30 0.05
N GLN A 69 -8.95 21.10 -1.01
CA GLN A 69 -9.27 22.52 -0.88
C GLN A 69 -10.73 22.72 -0.44
N ALA A 70 -11.66 21.97 -1.02
CA ALA A 70 -13.08 22.02 -0.66
C ALA A 70 -13.31 21.59 0.81
N MET A 71 -12.57 20.59 1.29
CA MET A 71 -12.59 20.14 2.68
C MET A 71 -12.06 21.21 3.64
N ALA A 72 -10.97 21.90 3.28
CA ALA A 72 -10.43 23.01 4.08
C ALA A 72 -11.43 24.17 4.21
N ASP A 73 -12.10 24.53 3.10
CA ASP A 73 -13.15 25.56 3.10
C ASP A 73 -14.37 25.15 3.92
N PHE A 74 -14.76 23.87 3.87
CA PHE A 74 -15.85 23.33 4.69
C PHE A 74 -15.55 23.44 6.19
N VAL A 75 -14.34 23.07 6.61
CA VAL A 75 -13.87 23.22 8.00
C VAL A 75 -13.87 24.69 8.44
N ALA A 76 -13.36 25.59 7.60
CA ALA A 76 -13.33 27.03 7.91
C ALA A 76 -14.73 27.65 8.09
N ARG A 77 -15.71 27.20 7.31
CA ARG A 77 -17.10 27.72 7.36
C ARG A 77 -17.94 27.11 8.47
N THR A 78 -17.66 25.88 8.87
CA THR A 78 -18.43 25.16 9.89
C THR A 78 -17.87 25.31 11.30
N GLY A 79 -16.60 25.74 11.42
CA GLY A 79 -15.90 25.79 12.71
C GLY A 79 -15.56 24.41 13.26
N LEU A 80 -15.74 23.34 12.48
CA LEU A 80 -15.42 21.96 12.86
C LEU A 80 -13.92 21.71 12.72
N SER A 81 -13.24 21.25 13.77
CA SER A 81 -11.84 20.80 13.68
C SER A 81 -11.78 19.33 13.26
N LEU A 82 -11.85 19.07 11.95
CA LEU A 82 -11.67 17.73 11.38
C LEU A 82 -10.25 17.61 10.80
N ASN A 83 -9.33 17.06 11.58
CA ASN A 83 -7.92 16.90 11.20
C ASN A 83 -7.59 15.52 10.60
N ILE A 84 -8.56 14.61 10.53
CA ILE A 84 -8.36 13.21 10.14
C ILE A 84 -9.27 12.90 8.95
N THR A 85 -8.67 12.38 7.88
CA THR A 85 -9.37 11.86 6.70
C THR A 85 -9.11 10.37 6.60
N ASP A 86 -10.17 9.56 6.60
CA ASP A 86 -10.06 8.12 6.38
C ASP A 86 -9.95 7.85 4.87
N VAL A 87 -8.77 7.40 4.45
CA VAL A 87 -8.49 7.01 3.06
C VAL A 87 -8.59 5.49 2.85
N GLY A 88 -8.94 4.73 3.90
CA GLY A 88 -8.97 3.28 3.91
C GLY A 88 -7.60 2.63 4.09
N TRP A 89 -7.59 1.33 4.38
CA TRP A 89 -6.35 0.60 4.69
C TRP A 89 -5.45 0.36 3.48
N ALA A 90 -6.02 0.15 2.29
CA ALA A 90 -5.26 -0.23 1.10
C ALA A 90 -4.37 0.91 0.56
N PRO A 91 -4.82 2.18 0.48
CA PRO A 91 -3.96 3.30 0.12
C PRO A 91 -2.93 3.63 1.19
N LEU A 92 -3.29 3.56 2.48
CA LEU A 92 -2.34 3.82 3.58
C LEU A 92 -1.15 2.87 3.57
N ALA A 93 -1.36 1.60 3.19
CA ALA A 93 -0.28 0.63 3.03
C ALA A 93 0.73 1.03 1.95
N THR A 94 0.38 1.97 1.05
CA THR A 94 1.24 2.49 -0.02
C THR A 94 1.89 3.84 0.29
N ILE A 95 1.41 4.59 1.28
CA ILE A 95 1.81 5.97 1.60
C ILE A 95 2.66 6.00 2.89
N THR A 96 3.69 5.16 3.00
CA THR A 96 4.67 5.18 4.12
C THR A 96 6.08 5.04 3.60
#